data_AF-A0A0F0CN24-F1
#
_entry.id   AF-A0A0F0CN24-F1
#
_cell.length_a   1.000
_cell.length_b   1.000
_cell.length_c   1.000
_cell.angle_alpha   90.00
_cell.angle_beta   90.00
_cell.angle_gamma   90.00
#
_symmetry.space_group_name_H-M   'P 1'
#
loop_
_entity.id
_entity.type
_entity.pdbx_description
1 polymer ?
#
loop_
_entity_poly.entity_id
_entity_poly.type
_entity_poly.pdbx_seq_one_letter_code
_entity_poly.pdbx_strand_id
1 'polypeptide(L)'
;MKEKNIEIRDDSEAKRLFGKHDETLKRIEKAFGINTIYKEGSLRIISSSEESLRNSEKVISGFLAVLRAGGQFSMRDIDYAVKNVHDGTRIENIFLDRVEVYAKKNYISAHSAGQKKYLDAIRQYDIVFGIGRQEQAKHIWQWQWLLTR
;
A
#
# COMPACT_ATOMS: atom_id res chain seq x y z
N MET A 1 7.55 31.01 9.74
CA MET A 1 7.78 29.66 9.20
C MET A 1 7.63 28.69 10.35
N LYS A 2 6.88 27.60 10.18
CA LYS A 2 6.69 26.57 11.22
C LYS A 2 7.50 25.34 10.83
N GLU A 3 7.99 24.62 11.82
CA GLU A 3 8.75 23.38 11.63
C GLU A 3 8.25 22.27 12.54
N LYS A 4 8.42 21.02 12.09
CA LYS A 4 8.21 19.82 12.89
C LYS A 4 9.31 18.80 12.61
N ASN A 5 9.69 18.08 13.66
CA ASN A 5 10.72 17.06 13.58
C ASN A 5 10.10 15.68 13.78
N ILE A 6 10.53 14.73 12.95
CA ILE A 6 10.17 13.33 13.05
C ILE A 6 11.45 12.53 13.28
N GLU A 7 11.44 11.69 14.31
CA GLU A 7 12.55 10.80 14.62
C GLU A 7 12.51 9.55 13.73
N ILE A 8 13.64 9.28 13.10
CA ILE A 8 13.90 8.08 12.31
C ILE A 8 14.86 7.20 13.10
N ARG A 9 14.51 5.92 13.28
CA ARG A 9 15.23 5.01 14.19
C ARG A 9 16.60 4.62 13.65
N ASP A 10 16.70 4.47 12.34
CA ASP A 10 17.91 3.97 11.68
C ASP A 10 17.98 4.40 10.21
N ASP A 11 19.18 4.39 9.65
CA ASP A 11 19.41 4.78 8.25
C ASP A 11 18.74 3.84 7.23
N SER A 12 18.40 2.60 7.61
CA SER A 12 17.68 1.68 6.72
C SER A 12 16.21 2.06 6.62
N GLU A 13 15.59 2.46 7.72
CA GLU A 13 14.24 3.06 7.78
C GLU A 13 14.19 4.34 6.94
N ALA A 14 15.18 5.23 7.08
CA ALA A 14 15.30 6.43 6.26
C ALA A 14 15.32 6.11 4.76
N LYS A 15 16.19 5.19 4.34
CA LYS A 15 16.30 4.77 2.93
C LYS A 15 15.00 4.18 2.38
N ARG A 16 14.30 3.37 3.18
CA ARG A 16 13.01 2.78 2.79
C ARG A 16 11.91 3.84 2.67
N LEU A 17 11.92 4.85 3.53
CA LEU A 17 10.96 5.95 3.48
C LEU A 17 11.24 6.89 2.29
N PHE A 18 12.49 7.26 2.06
CA PHE A 18 12.83 8.27 1.05
C PHE A 18 12.71 7.72 -0.38
N GLY A 19 12.86 6.41 -0.54
CA GLY A 19 12.81 5.76 -1.84
C GLY A 19 14.05 6.04 -2.67
N LYS A 20 13.99 5.72 -3.96
CA LYS A 20 15.15 5.91 -4.84
C LYS A 20 15.31 7.40 -5.16
N HIS A 21 16.50 7.98 -4.90
CA HIS A 21 16.80 9.40 -5.14
C HIS A 21 15.83 10.38 -4.44
N ASP A 22 15.33 10.00 -3.26
CA ASP A 22 14.39 10.80 -2.45
C ASP A 22 13.06 11.07 -3.15
N GLU A 23 12.64 10.19 -4.07
CA GLU A 23 11.42 10.34 -4.85
C GLU A 23 10.18 10.50 -3.97
N THR A 24 10.11 9.77 -2.85
CA THR A 24 8.96 9.79 -1.93
C THR A 24 8.87 11.14 -1.21
N LEU A 25 9.99 11.64 -0.67
CA LEU A 25 10.02 12.95 -0.02
C LEU A 25 9.66 14.06 -1.01
N LYS A 26 10.29 14.09 -2.18
CA LYS A 26 10.01 15.09 -3.23
C LYS A 26 8.54 15.11 -3.65
N ARG A 27 7.88 13.95 -3.62
CA ARG A 27 6.46 13.86 -3.95
C ARG A 27 5.58 14.48 -2.87
N ILE A 28 5.88 14.22 -1.61
CA ILE A 28 5.17 14.79 -0.46
C ILE A 28 5.43 16.31 -0.41
N GLU A 29 6.68 16.74 -0.62
CA GLU A 29 7.07 18.16 -0.73
C GLU A 29 6.26 18.91 -1.78
N LYS A 30 6.21 18.37 -2.99
CA LYS A 30 5.47 18.97 -4.10
C LYS A 30 3.97 19.06 -3.82
N ALA A 31 3.41 18.08 -3.12
CA ALA A 31 1.97 18.03 -2.89
C ALA A 31 1.49 18.98 -1.80
N PHE A 32 2.25 19.15 -0.72
CA PHE A 32 1.87 20.03 0.40
C PHE A 32 2.57 21.39 0.36
N GLY A 33 3.51 21.61 -0.57
CA GLY A 33 4.31 22.82 -0.63
C GLY A 33 5.23 22.97 0.59
N ILE A 34 5.85 21.87 1.01
CA ILE A 34 6.75 21.83 2.17
C ILE A 34 8.20 21.62 1.73
N ASN A 35 9.13 21.89 2.64
CA ASN A 35 10.54 21.56 2.47
C ASN A 35 10.99 20.59 3.57
N THR A 36 11.74 19.56 3.22
CA THR A 36 12.23 18.55 4.16
C THR A 36 13.76 18.55 4.24
N ILE A 37 14.29 18.35 5.45
CA ILE A 37 15.73 18.28 5.69
C ILE A 37 16.00 17.08 6.61
N TYR A 38 16.71 16.07 6.11
CA TYR A 38 17.18 14.95 6.91
C TYR A 38 18.58 15.22 7.44
N LYS A 39 18.77 15.18 8.76
CA LYS A 39 20.09 15.32 9.40
C LYS A 39 20.11 14.57 10.73
N GLU A 40 21.17 13.80 10.97
CA GLU A 40 21.44 13.13 12.26
C GLU A 40 20.26 12.27 12.77
N GLY A 41 19.62 11.49 11.89
CA GLY A 41 18.49 10.62 12.27
C GLY A 41 17.16 11.36 12.50
N SER A 42 17.12 12.68 12.26
CA SER A 42 15.91 13.49 12.36
C SER A 42 15.50 14.04 11.00
N LEU A 43 14.23 13.87 10.64
CA LEU A 43 13.61 14.50 9.48
C LEU A 43 12.86 15.75 9.91
N ARG A 44 13.35 16.91 9.48
CA ARG A 44 12.70 18.20 9.71
C ARG A 44 11.78 18.54 8.55
N ILE A 45 10.56 18.94 8.85
CA ILE A 45 9.53 19.40 7.91
C ILE A 45 9.29 20.88 8.15
N ILE A 46 9.41 21.69 7.10
CA ILE A 46 9.29 23.15 7.16
C ILE A 46 8.16 23.59 6.23
N SER A 47 7.23 24.40 6.74
CA SER A 47 6.14 24.99 5.93
C SER A 47 5.69 26.33 6.48
N SER A 48 5.04 27.13 5.64
CA SER A 48 4.31 28.34 6.04
C SER A 48 2.90 28.02 6.55
N SER A 49 2.29 26.93 6.07
CA SER A 49 0.94 26.50 6.47
C SER A 49 0.99 25.44 7.56
N GLU A 50 0.25 25.66 8.63
CA GLU A 50 0.13 24.68 9.73
C GLU A 50 -0.65 23.44 9.31
N GLU A 51 -1.61 23.59 8.40
CA GLU A 51 -2.36 22.48 7.82
C GLU A 51 -1.47 21.60 6.95
N SER A 52 -0.69 22.20 6.04
CA SER A 52 0.29 21.48 5.22
C SER A 52 1.28 20.72 6.09
N LEU A 53 1.76 21.35 7.16
CA LEU A 53 2.72 20.77 8.08
C LEU A 53 2.13 19.60 8.89
N ARG A 54 0.90 19.73 9.40
CA ARG A 54 0.16 18.65 10.07
C ARG A 54 -0.11 17.47 9.13
N ASN A 55 -0.59 17.74 7.90
CA ASN A 55 -0.92 16.69 6.94
C ASN A 55 0.33 15.95 6.45
N SER A 56 1.43 16.66 6.20
CA SER A 56 2.70 16.06 5.80
C SER A 56 3.27 15.15 6.88
N GLU A 57 3.26 15.61 8.14
CA GLU A 57 3.70 14.82 9.28
C GLU A 57 2.86 13.55 9.43
N LYS A 58 1.52 13.63 9.33
CA LYS A 58 0.65 12.45 9.37
C LYS A 58 0.98 11.43 8.29
N VAL A 59 1.19 11.89 7.05
CA VAL A 59 1.54 11.00 5.94
C VAL A 59 2.88 10.31 6.22
N ILE A 60 3.90 11.07 6.60
CA ILE A 60 5.24 10.53 6.86
C ILE A 60 5.26 9.57 8.06
N SER A 61 4.66 9.98 9.18
CA SER A 61 4.58 9.15 10.39
C SER A 61 3.75 7.88 10.16
N GLY A 62 2.68 7.96 9.38
CA GLY A 62 1.87 6.81 8.98
C GLY A 62 2.66 5.80 8.14
N PHE A 63 3.41 6.25 7.14
CA PHE A 63 4.26 5.34 6.34
C PHE A 63 5.43 4.79 7.15
N LEU A 64 6.01 5.56 8.08
CA LEU A 64 6.98 5.03 9.04
C LEU A 64 6.37 3.91 9.89
N ALA A 65 5.14 4.08 10.40
CA ALA A 65 4.44 3.04 11.14
C ALA A 65 4.23 1.78 10.28
N VAL A 66 3.86 1.93 9.00
CA VAL A 66 3.75 0.82 8.05
C VAL A 66 5.08 0.08 7.89
N LEU A 67 6.20 0.81 7.70
CA LEU A 67 7.53 0.20 7.57
C LEU A 67 7.98 -0.52 8.84
N ARG A 68 7.72 0.06 10.01
CA ARG A 68 8.02 -0.50 11.33
C ARG A 68 7.23 -1.77 11.63
N ALA A 69 6.00 -1.86 11.10
CA ALA A 69 5.18 -3.07 11.15
C ALA A 69 5.60 -4.13 10.10
N GLY A 70 6.68 -3.91 9.35
CA GLY A 70 7.17 -4.85 8.33
C GLY A 70 6.48 -4.72 6.97
N GLY A 71 5.55 -3.77 6.83
CA GLY A 71 4.85 -3.51 5.58
C GLY A 71 5.73 -2.89 4.50
N GLN A 72 5.19 -2.86 3.29
CA GLN A 72 5.74 -2.15 2.14
C GLN A 72 4.67 -1.24 1.55
N PHE A 73 5.10 -0.17 0.90
CA PHE A 73 4.23 0.73 0.16
C PHE A 73 4.84 1.06 -1.19
N SER A 74 3.99 1.40 -2.14
CA SER A 74 4.36 1.82 -3.48
C SER A 74 4.16 3.32 -3.66
N MET A 75 4.70 3.90 -4.74
CA MET A 75 4.49 5.31 -5.04
C MET A 75 3.02 5.68 -5.25
N ARG A 76 2.19 4.71 -5.69
CA ARG A 76 0.74 4.88 -5.80
C ARG A 76 0.06 5.02 -4.44
N ASP A 77 0.60 4.36 -3.41
CA ASP A 77 0.11 4.47 -2.04
C ASP A 77 0.41 5.87 -1.48
N ILE A 78 1.59 6.42 -1.77
CA ILE A 78 1.95 7.80 -1.42
C ILE A 78 0.97 8.78 -2.08
N ASP A 79 0.73 8.64 -3.39
CA ASP A 79 -0.21 9.49 -4.13
C ASP A 79 -1.63 9.42 -3.57
N TYR A 80 -2.07 8.24 -3.17
CA TYR A 80 -3.37 8.04 -2.54
C TYR A 80 -3.43 8.72 -1.17
N ALA A 81 -2.43 8.49 -0.31
CA ALA A 81 -2.36 9.05 1.04
C ALA A 81 -2.35 10.58 1.01
N VAL A 82 -1.54 11.17 0.14
CA VAL A 82 -1.42 12.62 -0.02
C VAL A 82 -2.74 13.26 -0.46
N LYS A 83 -3.50 12.62 -1.33
CA LYS A 83 -4.80 13.13 -1.80
C LYS A 83 -5.93 12.96 -0.79
N ASN A 84 -5.85 11.94 0.07
CA ASN A 84 -6.93 11.55 0.97
C ASN A 84 -6.63 11.87 2.44
N VAL A 85 -5.51 12.50 2.76
CA VAL A 85 -5.20 12.88 4.14
C VAL A 85 -6.13 14.01 4.60
N HIS A 86 -6.79 13.79 5.73
CA HIS A 86 -7.62 14.76 6.42
C HIS A 86 -7.51 14.53 7.93
N ASP A 87 -8.23 15.31 8.73
CA ASP A 87 -8.33 15.07 10.16
C ASP A 87 -9.08 13.76 10.44
N GLY A 88 -8.43 12.86 11.19
CA GLY A 88 -8.94 11.52 11.51
C GLY A 88 -8.40 10.37 10.64
N THR A 89 -7.67 10.65 9.56
CA THR A 89 -7.08 9.59 8.72
C THR A 89 -5.92 8.89 9.44
N ARG A 90 -6.01 7.56 9.57
CA ARG A 90 -4.90 6.68 10.01
C ARG A 90 -4.35 5.91 8.82
N ILE A 91 -3.24 6.40 8.29
CA ILE A 91 -2.55 5.86 7.11
C ILE A 91 -2.14 4.41 7.34
N GLU A 92 -1.62 4.10 8.52
CA GLU A 92 -1.23 2.77 8.94
C GLU A 92 -2.40 1.78 8.89
N ASN A 93 -3.60 2.16 9.31
CA ASN A 93 -4.77 1.28 9.27
C ASN A 93 -5.17 0.95 7.83
N ILE A 94 -5.11 1.92 6.93
CA ILE A 94 -5.46 1.74 5.52
C ILE A 94 -4.48 0.77 4.83
N PHE A 95 -3.20 0.85 5.18
CA PHE A 95 -2.15 0.12 4.49
C PHE A 95 -1.73 -1.20 5.15
N LEU A 96 -1.95 -1.37 6.46
CA LEU A 96 -1.72 -2.61 7.19
C LEU A 96 -2.92 -3.56 7.14
N ASP A 97 -4.14 -3.06 7.00
CA ASP A 97 -5.35 -3.88 6.83
C ASP A 97 -5.56 -4.34 5.37
N ARG A 98 -4.46 -4.45 4.59
CA ARG A 98 -4.52 -4.90 3.21
C ARG A 98 -4.47 -6.42 3.15
N VAL A 99 -5.51 -7.02 2.55
CA VAL A 99 -5.44 -8.38 2.03
C VAL A 99 -4.55 -8.36 0.79
N GLU A 100 -3.37 -8.98 0.86
CA GLU A 100 -2.53 -9.19 -0.32
C GLU A 100 -3.23 -10.15 -1.29
N VAL A 101 -3.98 -9.59 -2.24
CA VAL A 101 -4.48 -10.36 -3.37
C VAL A 101 -3.41 -10.34 -4.45
N TYR A 102 -2.73 -11.47 -4.66
CA TYR A 102 -1.79 -11.67 -5.77
C TYR A 102 -2.54 -11.65 -7.12
N ALA A 103 -2.92 -10.47 -7.61
CA ALA A 103 -3.62 -10.30 -8.87
C ALA A 103 -2.65 -9.83 -9.97
N LYS A 104 -1.89 -10.75 -10.57
CA LYS A 104 -1.17 -10.47 -11.82
C LYS A 104 -2.15 -10.54 -12.99
N LYS A 105 -2.99 -9.50 -13.10
CA LYS A 105 -3.62 -8.95 -14.32
C LYS A 105 -4.10 -10.00 -15.35
N ASN A 106 -5.19 -10.74 -15.13
CA ASN A 106 -5.77 -11.60 -16.19
C ASN A 106 -7.24 -11.98 -15.92
N TYR A 107 -8.16 -11.60 -16.81
CA TYR A 107 -9.47 -12.24 -16.89
C TYR A 107 -9.28 -13.73 -17.21
N ILE A 108 -10.14 -14.58 -16.64
CA ILE A 108 -10.10 -16.03 -16.87
C ILE A 108 -11.31 -16.37 -17.75
N SER A 109 -11.11 -16.27 -19.05
CA SER A 109 -12.06 -16.77 -20.04
C SER A 109 -11.82 -18.26 -20.27
N ALA A 110 -12.89 -19.02 -20.41
CA ALA A 110 -12.78 -20.37 -20.92
C ALA A 110 -12.40 -20.33 -22.40
N HIS A 111 -11.21 -20.81 -22.71
CA HIS A 111 -10.73 -20.98 -24.09
C HIS A 111 -11.06 -22.37 -24.65
N SER A 112 -11.65 -23.26 -23.84
CA SER A 112 -12.11 -24.59 -24.25
C SER A 112 -13.45 -24.95 -23.62
N ALA A 113 -14.17 -25.90 -24.23
CA ALA A 113 -15.42 -26.43 -23.68
C ALA A 113 -15.23 -27.06 -22.29
N GLY A 114 -14.05 -27.62 -21.99
CA GLY A 114 -13.72 -28.16 -20.66
C GLY A 114 -13.58 -27.07 -19.60
N GLN A 115 -12.95 -25.93 -19.93
CA GLN A 115 -12.87 -24.78 -19.01
C GLN A 115 -14.23 -24.11 -18.81
N LYS A 116 -15.10 -24.16 -19.82
CA LYS A 116 -16.47 -23.69 -19.69
C LYS A 116 -17.24 -24.53 -18.67
N LYS A 117 -17.12 -25.86 -18.72
CA LYS A 117 -17.68 -26.76 -17.68
C LYS A 117 -17.12 -26.46 -16.29
N TYR A 118 -15.86 -26.07 -16.19
CA TYR A 118 -15.23 -25.69 -14.93
C TYR A 118 -15.76 -24.35 -14.38
N LEU A 119 -15.93 -23.35 -15.25
CA LEU A 119 -16.62 -22.10 -14.90
C LEU A 119 -18.08 -22.34 -14.51
N ASP A 120 -18.76 -23.27 -15.18
CA ASP A 120 -20.15 -23.63 -14.87
C ASP A 120 -20.25 -24.40 -13.54
N ALA A 121 -19.30 -25.28 -13.22
CA ALA A 121 -19.22 -25.93 -11.92
C ALA A 121 -19.02 -24.91 -10.78
N ILE A 122 -18.08 -23.96 -10.93
CA ILE A 122 -17.86 -22.86 -9.96
C ILE A 122 -19.12 -22.03 -9.73
N ARG A 123 -20.00 -21.95 -10.74
CA ARG A 123 -21.28 -21.25 -10.64
C ARG A 123 -22.37 -22.07 -9.94
N GLN A 124 -22.25 -23.39 -9.94
CA GLN A 124 -23.34 -24.29 -9.54
C GLN A 124 -23.13 -24.91 -8.15
N TYR A 125 -21.91 -24.95 -7.63
CA TYR A 125 -21.57 -25.52 -6.33
C TYR A 125 -20.81 -24.51 -5.47
N ASP A 126 -21.03 -24.53 -4.15
CA ASP A 126 -20.43 -23.58 -3.21
C ASP A 126 -18.90 -23.72 -3.10
N ILE A 127 -18.38 -24.94 -3.29
CA ILE A 127 -16.95 -25.24 -3.20
C ILE A 127 -16.59 -26.11 -4.39
N VAL A 128 -15.67 -25.62 -5.23
CA VAL A 128 -15.25 -26.31 -6.44
C VAL A 128 -13.74 -26.48 -6.47
N PHE A 129 -13.30 -27.74 -6.47
CA PHE A 129 -11.90 -28.11 -6.58
C PHE A 129 -11.51 -28.34 -8.04
N GLY A 130 -10.61 -27.50 -8.56
CA GLY A 130 -10.05 -27.65 -9.90
C GLY A 130 -8.78 -28.44 -9.92
N ILE A 131 -8.78 -29.55 -10.65
CA ILE A 131 -7.60 -30.35 -10.93
C ILE A 131 -7.28 -30.20 -12.42
N GLY A 132 -6.38 -29.27 -12.77
CA GLY A 132 -5.92 -29.07 -14.14
C GLY A 132 -4.71 -29.95 -14.47
N ARG A 133 -4.48 -30.27 -15.76
CA ARG A 133 -3.10 -30.56 -16.22
C ARG A 133 -2.30 -29.28 -16.01
N GLN A 134 -1.08 -29.42 -15.50
CA GLN A 134 -0.31 -28.46 -14.68
C GLN A 134 -0.17 -27.01 -15.23
N GLU A 135 -0.65 -26.73 -16.44
CA GLU A 135 -0.35 -25.53 -17.21
C GLU A 135 -1.47 -24.45 -17.28
N GLN A 136 -2.65 -24.59 -16.65
CA GLN A 136 -3.78 -23.61 -16.74
C GLN A 136 -4.45 -23.15 -15.41
N ALA A 137 -3.71 -22.87 -14.34
CA ALA A 137 -4.26 -22.49 -13.02
C ALA A 137 -4.19 -20.98 -12.71
N LYS A 138 -5.14 -20.17 -13.20
CA LYS A 138 -5.41 -18.82 -12.65
C LYS A 138 -6.54 -18.81 -11.59
N HIS A 139 -7.03 -19.99 -11.20
CA HIS A 139 -8.34 -20.24 -10.56
C HIS A 139 -8.38 -20.26 -9.02
N ILE A 140 -7.51 -19.54 -8.30
CA ILE A 140 -7.44 -19.59 -6.81
C ILE A 140 -8.21 -18.42 -6.18
N TRP A 141 -9.44 -18.16 -6.60
CA TRP A 141 -10.31 -17.13 -6.01
C TRP A 141 -11.28 -17.68 -4.94
N GLN A 142 -11.12 -18.91 -4.47
CA GLN A 142 -12.17 -19.55 -3.64
C GLN A 142 -11.68 -20.33 -2.41
N TRP A 143 -10.63 -19.87 -1.70
CA TRP A 143 -10.34 -20.36 -0.33
C TRP A 143 -10.67 -19.35 0.78
N GLN A 144 -11.07 -18.12 0.43
CA GLN A 144 -11.53 -17.10 1.40
C GLN A 144 -12.83 -17.50 2.11
N TRP A 145 -13.53 -18.57 1.72
CA TRP A 145 -14.83 -18.94 2.32
C TRP A 145 -14.83 -20.22 3.20
N LEU A 146 -13.67 -20.80 3.53
CA LEU A 146 -13.64 -22.12 4.23
C LEU A 146 -12.91 -22.21 5.57
N LEU A 147 -12.45 -21.11 6.19
CA LEU A 147 -11.94 -21.17 7.57
C LEU A 147 -12.73 -20.29 8.55
N THR A 148 -13.90 -19.78 8.13
CA THR A 148 -14.92 -19.33 9.10
C THR A 148 -15.81 -20.52 9.48
N ARG A 149 -15.20 -21.52 10.11
CA ARG A 149 -15.73 -22.29 11.25
C ARG A 149 -14.58 -22.94 11.99
#